data_AF-A0A7V9ZEY4-F1
#
_entry.id   AF-A0A7V9ZEY4-F1
#
_cell.length_a   1.000
_cell.length_b   1.000
_cell.length_c   1.000
_cell.angle_alpha   90.00
_cell.angle_beta   90.00
_cell.angle_gamma   90.00
#
_symmetry.space_group_name_H-M   'P 1'
#
loop_
_entity.id
_entity.type
_entity.pdbx_description
1 polymer ?
#
loop_
_entity_poly.entity_id
_entity_poly.type
_entity_poly.pdbx_seq_one_letter_code
_entity_poly.pdbx_strand_id
1 'polypeptide(L)'
;MTPFDTILDLLKRIAAALGITPTPTPEPSPPAPPPAPPPVPPPHPADAPLIFPAGTMKTIVPNGTIPYGFPWTQVSRWEPLYTRAGKEFRVSPLLLAAFSIIESHANHYRTGGRTGTREQVLSRGSDGYDSVPAVGMMQIKLGYHRAALPNADGYTPEGNLRLGAKLLAGWIKSEGSWEAALVNKYFPGDDSGSGITQQEYIRAIRGLIAEVKKSWSVPLPTPPPPVTPPSRSGSPYTVDGLSTPIILPFPLHVRLIPPSQTNQRPGQRMTPDRWVQHQTGNANRGANALMHQLYMANGAEGQQLGYHFAIDDHEAYQMIPVNEIAWHGGDGSGPCNYKGLSSELCMNADGNQQKARDNAAILAAEVMNAMNISSLKPHQACAGKWCPTQLLTEGKWPWFVDLVSRYRRERM
;
A
#
# COMPACT_ATOMS: atom_id res chain seq x y z
N MET A 1 -29.69 -54.62 36.04
CA MET A 1 -30.10 -54.60 34.61
C MET A 1 -31.55 -54.18 34.58
N THR A 2 -31.84 -53.12 33.83
CA THR A 2 -33.21 -52.61 33.74
C THR A 2 -34.03 -53.47 32.76
N PRO A 3 -35.36 -53.50 32.85
CA PRO A 3 -36.21 -54.23 31.90
C PRO A 3 -35.97 -53.83 30.43
N PHE A 4 -35.47 -52.62 30.19
CA PHE A 4 -35.13 -52.09 28.87
C PHE A 4 -33.87 -52.75 28.27
N ASP A 5 -32.88 -53.05 29.11
CA ASP A 5 -31.64 -53.70 28.70
C ASP A 5 -31.88 -55.15 28.27
N THR A 6 -32.84 -55.83 28.92
CA THR A 6 -33.22 -57.22 28.62
C THR A 6 -33.93 -57.33 27.27
N ILE A 7 -34.76 -56.34 26.90
CA ILE A 7 -35.44 -56.29 25.60
C ILE A 7 -34.42 -56.02 24.49
N LEU A 8 -33.47 -55.12 24.72
CA LEU A 8 -32.45 -54.79 23.73
C LEU A 8 -31.47 -55.95 23.48
N ASP A 9 -31.15 -56.74 24.51
CA ASP A 9 -30.33 -57.95 24.36
C ASP A 9 -31.09 -59.07 23.63
N LEU A 10 -32.39 -59.24 23.90
CA LEU A 10 -33.25 -60.20 23.20
C LEU A 10 -33.36 -59.88 21.70
N LEU A 11 -33.52 -58.60 21.34
CA LEU A 11 -33.59 -58.15 19.95
C LEU A 11 -32.27 -58.36 19.19
N LYS A 12 -31.13 -58.13 19.86
CA LYS A 12 -29.79 -58.37 19.28
C LYS A 12 -29.53 -59.84 19.04
N ARG A 13 -29.96 -60.73 19.94
CA ARG A 13 -29.83 -62.18 19.78
C ARG A 13 -30.72 -62.73 18.66
N ILE A 14 -31.93 -62.19 18.49
CA ILE A 14 -32.83 -62.55 17.38
C ILE A 14 -32.24 -62.09 16.04
N ALA A 15 -31.69 -60.88 15.95
CA ALA A 15 -31.04 -60.38 14.72
C ALA A 15 -29.81 -61.20 14.32
N ALA A 16 -29.01 -61.64 15.30
CA ALA A 16 -27.85 -62.50 15.06
C ALA A 16 -28.25 -63.93 14.63
N ALA A 17 -29.30 -64.51 15.22
CA ALA A 17 -29.82 -65.83 14.83
C ALA A 17 -30.45 -65.84 13.43
N LEU A 18 -30.90 -64.68 12.93
CA LEU A 18 -31.45 -64.48 11.59
C LEU A 18 -30.39 -64.06 10.55
N GLY A 19 -29.11 -63.98 10.91
CA GLY A 19 -28.02 -63.64 9.97
C GLY A 19 -28.03 -62.19 9.46
N ILE A 20 -28.75 -61.28 10.14
CA ILE A 20 -28.86 -59.88 9.75
C ILE A 20 -27.74 -59.11 10.43
N THR A 21 -26.59 -58.98 9.75
CA THR A 21 -25.54 -58.03 10.18
C THR A 21 -25.76 -56.69 9.48
N PRO A 22 -25.79 -55.56 10.22
CA PRO A 22 -25.85 -54.25 9.58
C PRO A 22 -24.50 -53.95 8.92
N THR A 23 -24.54 -53.71 7.60
CA THR A 23 -23.40 -53.24 6.80
C THR A 23 -23.06 -51.80 7.22
N PRO A 24 -21.78 -51.43 7.39
CA PRO A 24 -21.42 -50.04 7.69
C PRO A 24 -21.73 -49.15 6.49
N THR A 25 -22.54 -48.12 6.71
CA THR A 25 -22.81 -47.04 5.75
C THR A 25 -21.51 -46.27 5.48
N PRO A 26 -21.10 -46.02 4.23
CA PRO A 26 -19.94 -45.20 3.95
C PRO A 26 -20.23 -43.74 4.37
N GLU A 27 -19.25 -43.14 5.04
CA GLU A 27 -19.27 -41.75 5.47
C GLU A 27 -19.30 -40.83 4.23
N PRO A 28 -20.18 -39.80 4.16
CA PRO A 28 -20.25 -38.92 3.01
C PRO A 28 -18.95 -38.11 2.89
N SER A 29 -18.38 -38.07 1.69
CA SER A 29 -17.20 -37.26 1.41
C SER A 29 -17.46 -35.77 1.73
N PRO A 30 -16.46 -35.03 2.26
CA PRO A 30 -16.60 -33.61 2.51
C PRO A 30 -16.92 -32.87 1.19
N PRO A 31 -17.77 -31.83 1.23
CA PRO A 31 -18.11 -31.06 0.04
C PRO A 31 -16.83 -30.45 -0.57
N ALA A 32 -16.74 -30.51 -1.89
CA ALA A 32 -15.64 -29.90 -2.62
C ALA A 32 -15.51 -28.42 -2.25
N PRO A 33 -14.27 -27.90 -2.11
CA PRO A 33 -14.07 -26.47 -1.86
C PRO A 33 -14.73 -25.67 -2.99
N PRO A 34 -15.33 -24.51 -2.68
CA PRO A 34 -15.93 -23.67 -3.71
C PRO A 34 -14.86 -23.32 -4.77
N PRO A 35 -15.25 -23.22 -6.05
CA PRO A 35 -14.33 -22.84 -7.10
C PRO A 35 -13.63 -21.54 -6.70
N ALA A 36 -12.32 -21.48 -6.94
CA ALA A 36 -11.55 -20.26 -6.71
C ALA A 36 -12.28 -19.09 -7.36
N PRO A 37 -12.43 -17.94 -6.67
CA PRO A 37 -13.05 -16.78 -7.27
C PRO A 37 -12.30 -16.47 -8.58
N PRO A 38 -13.01 -16.08 -9.65
CA PRO A 38 -12.35 -15.70 -10.89
C PRO A 38 -11.28 -14.65 -10.59
N PRO A 39 -10.13 -14.68 -11.29
CA PRO A 39 -9.06 -13.72 -11.06
C PRO A 39 -9.66 -12.32 -11.07
N VAL A 40 -9.46 -11.60 -9.96
CA VAL A 40 -9.90 -10.21 -9.84
C VAL A 40 -9.32 -9.47 -11.04
N PRO A 41 -10.16 -8.89 -11.93
CA PRO A 41 -9.66 -8.12 -13.04
C PRO A 41 -8.69 -7.06 -12.51
N PRO A 42 -7.59 -6.74 -13.23
CA PRO A 42 -6.73 -5.66 -12.83
C PRO A 42 -7.60 -4.42 -12.55
N PRO A 43 -7.38 -3.72 -11.41
CA PRO A 43 -8.19 -2.57 -11.03
C PRO A 43 -8.35 -1.63 -12.21
N HIS A 44 -9.58 -1.14 -12.44
CA HIS A 44 -9.80 -0.10 -13.44
C HIS A 44 -8.88 1.10 -13.11
N PRO A 45 -8.43 1.92 -14.09
CA PRO A 45 -7.56 3.07 -13.83
C PRO A 45 -8.08 4.07 -12.76
N ALA A 46 -9.38 4.00 -12.42
CA ALA A 46 -10.02 4.75 -11.34
C ALA A 46 -9.86 4.14 -9.93
N ASP A 47 -9.23 2.97 -9.80
CA ASP A 47 -9.03 2.20 -8.56
C ASP A 47 -7.58 2.28 -8.03
N ALA A 48 -6.68 2.99 -8.72
CA ALA A 48 -5.31 3.22 -8.26
C ALA A 48 -5.26 4.35 -7.22
N PRO A 49 -4.41 4.25 -6.17
CA PRO A 49 -4.25 5.32 -5.20
C PRO A 49 -3.75 6.60 -5.87
N LEU A 50 -4.17 7.76 -5.37
CA LEU A 50 -3.64 9.03 -5.87
C LEU A 50 -2.15 9.15 -5.60
N ILE A 51 -1.42 9.63 -6.61
CA ILE A 51 -0.02 10.01 -6.49
C ILE A 51 0.01 11.53 -6.29
N PHE A 52 0.66 12.00 -5.24
CA PHE A 52 0.82 13.42 -4.97
C PHE A 52 2.26 13.87 -5.31
N PRO A 53 2.49 15.14 -5.67
CA PRO A 53 3.83 15.67 -5.89
C PRO A 53 4.71 15.53 -4.65
N ALA A 54 6.03 15.54 -4.82
CA ALA A 54 6.97 15.72 -3.72
C ALA A 54 7.13 17.21 -3.38
N GLY A 55 7.58 17.51 -2.16
CA GLY A 55 7.86 18.88 -1.72
C GLY A 55 6.63 19.66 -1.25
N THR A 56 6.74 20.97 -1.25
CA THR A 56 5.71 21.90 -0.75
C THR A 56 4.74 22.32 -1.85
N MET A 57 3.48 22.54 -1.47
CA MET A 57 2.46 23.03 -2.37
C MET A 57 2.81 24.41 -2.89
N LYS A 58 2.67 24.59 -4.21
CA LYS A 58 2.90 25.86 -4.91
C LYS A 58 1.61 26.59 -5.25
N THR A 59 0.47 25.92 -5.15
CA THR A 59 -0.84 26.53 -5.36
C THR A 59 -1.09 27.63 -4.34
N ILE A 60 -1.54 28.78 -4.83
CA ILE A 60 -1.82 29.98 -4.04
C ILE A 60 -3.12 29.81 -3.25
N VAL A 61 -3.10 30.21 -1.98
CA VAL A 61 -4.29 30.18 -1.11
C VAL A 61 -5.38 31.14 -1.65
N PRO A 62 -6.68 30.87 -1.38
CA PRO A 62 -7.75 31.83 -1.65
C PRO A 62 -7.46 33.19 -0.98
N ASN A 63 -7.79 34.29 -1.66
CA ASN A 63 -7.54 35.67 -1.21
C ASN A 63 -6.11 35.96 -0.74
N GLY A 64 -5.11 35.29 -1.34
CA GLY A 64 -3.71 35.47 -1.00
C GLY A 64 -2.79 35.54 -2.21
N THR A 65 -1.55 35.94 -1.94
CA THR A 65 -0.45 35.98 -2.91
C THR A 65 0.60 34.91 -2.64
N ILE A 66 0.46 34.18 -1.52
CA ILE A 66 1.40 33.14 -1.08
C ILE A 66 0.85 31.74 -1.35
N PRO A 67 1.73 30.76 -1.61
CA PRO A 67 1.32 29.37 -1.71
C PRO A 67 0.84 28.83 -0.36
N TYR A 68 0.06 27.75 -0.39
CA TYR A 68 -0.23 26.97 0.82
C TYR A 68 1.05 26.59 1.57
N GLY A 69 2.13 26.29 0.84
CA GLY A 69 3.49 26.20 1.39
C GLY A 69 3.78 24.99 2.28
N PHE A 70 2.76 24.24 2.69
CA PHE A 70 2.92 23.01 3.46
C PHE A 70 3.16 21.79 2.55
N PRO A 71 3.78 20.71 3.06
CA PRO A 71 4.21 19.59 2.21
C PRO A 71 3.05 18.74 1.72
N TRP A 72 3.15 18.21 0.51
CA TRP A 72 2.17 17.26 -0.05
C TRP A 72 2.01 15.97 0.78
N THR A 73 3.01 15.63 1.62
CA THR A 73 2.92 14.52 2.59
C THR A 73 1.83 14.73 3.65
N GLN A 74 1.44 15.98 3.94
CA GLN A 74 0.31 16.30 4.81
C GLN A 74 -1.03 15.86 4.22
N VAL A 75 -1.13 15.78 2.88
CA VAL A 75 -2.31 15.32 2.17
C VAL A 75 -2.21 13.82 1.91
N SER A 76 -1.10 13.37 1.34
CA SER A 76 -0.94 11.98 0.89
C SER A 76 -1.02 10.95 2.03
N ARG A 77 -0.77 11.36 3.29
CA ARG A 77 -0.97 10.51 4.47
C ARG A 77 -2.41 10.01 4.65
N TRP A 78 -3.39 10.65 4.02
CA TRP A 78 -4.78 10.22 4.05
C TRP A 78 -5.13 9.24 2.95
N GLU A 79 -4.25 8.97 1.99
CA GLU A 79 -4.39 7.75 1.19
C GLU A 79 -4.27 6.52 2.09
N PRO A 80 -5.08 5.47 1.89
CA PRO A 80 -6.02 5.25 0.77
C PRO A 80 -7.45 5.82 0.96
N LEU A 81 -7.73 6.64 1.98
CA LEU A 81 -9.10 7.09 2.33
C LEU A 81 -9.76 7.91 1.21
N TYR A 82 -9.05 8.81 0.53
CA TYR A 82 -9.62 9.55 -0.60
C TYR A 82 -10.05 8.60 -1.72
N THR A 83 -9.19 7.64 -2.06
CA THR A 83 -9.46 6.64 -3.11
C THR A 83 -10.69 5.79 -2.75
N ARG A 84 -10.79 5.32 -1.51
CA ARG A 84 -11.95 4.53 -1.05
C ARG A 84 -13.26 5.34 -1.08
N ALA A 85 -13.26 6.55 -0.50
CA ALA A 85 -14.44 7.40 -0.44
C ALA A 85 -14.88 7.86 -1.85
N GLY A 86 -13.92 8.25 -2.70
CA GLY A 86 -14.19 8.63 -4.08
C GLY A 86 -14.78 7.49 -4.88
N LYS A 87 -14.25 6.27 -4.74
CA LYS A 87 -14.82 5.06 -5.36
C LYS A 87 -16.23 4.77 -4.88
N GLU A 88 -16.46 4.80 -3.57
CA GLU A 88 -17.76 4.49 -2.97
C GLU A 88 -18.88 5.38 -3.52
N PHE A 89 -18.60 6.67 -3.72
CA PHE A 89 -19.60 7.65 -4.15
C PHE A 89 -19.44 8.17 -5.58
N ARG A 90 -18.52 7.58 -6.36
CA ARG A 90 -18.20 7.99 -7.74
C ARG A 90 -17.83 9.47 -7.87
N VAL A 91 -17.03 9.95 -6.93
CA VAL A 91 -16.43 11.29 -6.94
C VAL A 91 -14.93 11.15 -7.16
N SER A 92 -14.32 12.08 -7.90
CA SER A 92 -12.87 12.07 -8.09
C SER A 92 -12.15 12.10 -6.73
N PRO A 93 -11.28 11.11 -6.42
CA PRO A 93 -10.48 11.15 -5.20
C PRO A 93 -9.63 12.42 -5.13
N LEU A 94 -9.09 12.87 -6.26
CA LEU A 94 -8.26 14.09 -6.32
C LEU A 94 -9.06 15.34 -5.98
N LEU A 95 -10.34 15.38 -6.36
CA LEU A 95 -11.24 16.46 -5.98
C LEU A 95 -11.48 16.45 -4.46
N LEU A 96 -11.68 15.29 -3.84
CA LEU A 96 -11.79 15.17 -2.38
C LEU A 96 -10.53 15.66 -1.66
N ALA A 97 -9.35 15.31 -2.18
CA ALA A 97 -8.08 15.81 -1.66
C ALA A 97 -7.99 17.34 -1.77
N ALA A 98 -8.36 17.92 -2.91
CA ALA A 98 -8.35 19.38 -3.09
C ALA A 98 -9.30 20.10 -2.11
N PHE A 99 -10.51 19.57 -1.90
CA PHE A 99 -11.46 20.10 -0.91
C PHE A 99 -10.91 19.95 0.52
N SER A 100 -10.27 18.84 0.87
CA SER A 100 -9.67 18.72 2.21
C SER A 100 -8.58 19.76 2.48
N ILE A 101 -7.81 20.15 1.45
CA ILE A 101 -6.75 21.15 1.54
C ILE A 101 -7.34 22.53 1.80
N ILE A 102 -8.34 22.93 1.02
CA ILE A 102 -8.92 24.28 1.14
C ILE A 102 -9.64 24.45 2.48
N GLU A 103 -10.29 23.39 2.98
CA GLU A 103 -11.06 23.44 4.21
C GLU A 103 -10.21 23.41 5.49
N SER A 104 -9.14 22.60 5.49
CA SER A 104 -8.44 22.28 6.74
C SER A 104 -6.93 22.13 6.61
N HIS A 105 -6.36 22.48 5.45
CA HIS A 105 -5.01 22.09 5.08
C HIS A 105 -4.81 20.57 5.17
N ALA A 106 -5.86 19.80 4.85
CA ALA A 106 -5.93 18.36 5.03
C ALA A 106 -5.65 17.91 6.48
N ASN A 107 -6.09 18.67 7.49
CA ASN A 107 -5.99 18.26 8.89
C ASN A 107 -7.33 17.77 9.41
N HIS A 108 -7.37 16.54 9.91
CA HIS A 108 -8.54 16.05 10.63
C HIS A 108 -8.48 16.41 12.12
N TYR A 109 -7.29 16.39 12.72
CA TYR A 109 -7.06 16.70 14.12
C TYR A 109 -6.29 18.02 14.26
N ARG A 110 -6.55 18.77 15.34
CA ARG A 110 -5.86 20.02 15.66
C ARG A 110 -4.35 19.83 15.89
N THR A 111 -3.94 18.62 16.24
CA THR A 111 -2.54 18.22 16.44
C THR A 111 -1.78 18.05 15.13
N GLY A 112 -2.46 18.00 13.98
CA GLY A 112 -1.87 17.67 12.68
C GLY A 112 -1.50 16.19 12.50
N GLY A 113 -1.76 15.34 13.51
CA GLY A 113 -1.51 13.90 13.46
C GLY A 113 -2.51 13.12 12.62
N ARG A 114 -2.21 11.83 12.36
CA ARG A 114 -3.11 10.89 11.66
C ARG A 114 -4.16 10.25 12.58
N THR A 115 -3.94 10.33 13.89
CA THR A 115 -4.78 9.78 14.94
C THR A 115 -4.97 10.85 16.02
N GLY A 116 -6.11 10.78 16.72
CA GLY A 116 -6.42 11.66 17.82
C GLY A 116 -7.75 11.27 18.46
N THR A 117 -8.04 11.87 19.61
CA THR A 117 -9.33 11.69 20.28
C THR A 117 -10.42 12.53 19.60
N ARG A 118 -11.68 12.29 19.97
CA ARG A 118 -12.83 13.03 19.43
C ARG A 118 -12.74 14.53 19.73
N GLU A 119 -12.22 14.89 20.90
CA GLU A 119 -12.04 16.26 21.35
C GLU A 119 -10.95 16.97 20.53
N GLN A 120 -9.96 16.21 20.05
CA GLN A 120 -8.86 16.71 19.22
C GLN A 120 -9.26 16.88 17.75
N VAL A 121 -10.44 16.44 17.33
CA VAL A 121 -10.95 16.68 15.98
C VAL A 121 -10.99 18.20 15.74
N LEU A 122 -10.52 18.61 14.57
CA LEU A 122 -10.57 19.99 14.13
C LEU A 122 -12.04 20.40 14.04
N SER A 123 -12.42 21.43 14.77
CA SER A 123 -13.76 21.98 14.73
C SER A 123 -13.63 23.48 14.56
N ARG A 124 -14.28 24.02 13.53
CA ARG A 124 -14.54 25.46 13.44
C ARG A 124 -15.90 25.73 14.06
N GLY A 125 -15.97 26.76 14.89
CA GLY A 125 -17.19 27.14 15.62
C GLY A 125 -18.26 27.70 14.70
N SER A 126 -19.17 28.50 15.27
CA SER A 126 -20.15 29.25 14.48
C SER A 126 -19.46 30.10 13.42
N ASP A 127 -20.02 30.13 12.21
CA ASP A 127 -19.63 31.07 11.16
C ASP A 127 -20.69 32.19 11.05
N GLY A 128 -20.52 33.11 10.09
CA GLY A 128 -21.47 34.21 9.88
C GLY A 128 -22.87 33.78 9.42
N TYR A 129 -23.11 32.47 9.23
CA TYR A 129 -24.36 31.92 8.71
C TYR A 129 -25.15 31.14 9.78
N ASP A 130 -24.47 30.31 10.60
CA ASP A 130 -25.13 29.54 11.65
C ASP A 130 -24.22 29.16 12.83
N SER A 131 -24.83 28.55 13.87
CA SER A 131 -24.14 28.08 15.07
C SER A 131 -23.70 26.61 15.00
N VAL A 132 -23.86 25.94 13.86
CA VAL A 132 -23.56 24.52 13.71
C VAL A 132 -22.08 24.34 13.36
N PRO A 133 -21.29 23.68 14.23
CA PRO A 133 -19.85 23.56 14.01
C PRO A 133 -19.55 22.69 12.79
N ALA A 134 -18.56 23.12 12.02
CA ALA A 134 -17.94 22.36 10.96
C ALA A 134 -16.80 21.52 11.52
N VAL A 135 -16.80 20.21 11.25
CA VAL A 135 -15.83 19.28 11.85
C VAL A 135 -14.98 18.53 10.83
N GLY A 136 -13.76 18.23 11.25
CA GLY A 136 -12.81 17.36 10.57
C GLY A 136 -12.26 17.95 9.28
N MET A 137 -11.62 17.09 8.52
CA MET A 137 -10.82 17.45 7.35
C MET A 137 -11.63 18.07 6.20
N MET A 138 -12.89 17.68 6.05
CA MET A 138 -13.82 18.22 5.06
C MET A 138 -14.74 19.31 5.64
N GLN A 139 -14.51 19.75 6.90
CA GLN A 139 -15.30 20.79 7.57
C GLN A 139 -16.83 20.56 7.45
N ILE A 140 -17.27 19.35 7.76
CA ILE A 140 -18.67 18.93 7.61
C ILE A 140 -19.50 19.41 8.80
N LYS A 141 -20.62 20.09 8.55
CA LYS A 141 -21.63 20.40 9.57
C LYS A 141 -22.50 19.18 9.90
N LEU A 142 -22.10 18.38 10.91
CA LEU A 142 -22.79 17.12 11.24
C LEU A 142 -24.24 17.30 11.68
N GLY A 143 -24.62 18.47 12.21
CA GLY A 143 -26.01 18.78 12.55
C GLY A 143 -26.95 18.70 11.34
N TYR A 144 -26.46 19.01 10.15
CA TYR A 144 -27.23 18.95 8.91
C TYR A 144 -26.96 17.66 8.12
N HIS A 145 -25.70 17.26 8.05
CA HIS A 145 -25.27 16.31 7.03
C HIS A 145 -25.28 14.84 7.48
N ARG A 146 -25.26 14.55 8.79
CA ARG A 146 -25.11 13.17 9.28
C ARG A 146 -26.18 12.21 8.76
N ALA A 147 -27.38 12.70 8.47
CA ALA A 147 -28.49 11.89 7.95
C ALA A 147 -28.23 11.37 6.52
N ALA A 148 -27.36 12.02 5.75
CA ALA A 148 -27.03 11.60 4.38
C ALA A 148 -26.23 10.28 4.33
N LEU A 149 -25.52 9.94 5.42
CA LEU A 149 -24.76 8.69 5.57
C LEU A 149 -24.68 8.27 7.05
N PRO A 150 -25.77 7.71 7.63
CA PRO A 150 -25.87 7.46 9.08
C PRO A 150 -24.83 6.48 9.64
N ASN A 151 -24.25 5.63 8.79
CA ASN A 151 -23.22 4.65 9.13
C ASN A 151 -21.78 5.20 9.03
N ALA A 152 -21.59 6.49 8.74
CA ALA A 152 -20.29 7.14 8.74
C ALA A 152 -20.12 7.98 10.01
N ASP A 153 -19.12 7.63 10.84
CA ASP A 153 -18.75 8.47 11.98
C ASP A 153 -17.94 9.67 11.51
N GLY A 154 -18.59 10.82 11.40
CA GLY A 154 -17.99 12.08 10.94
C GLY A 154 -16.87 12.64 11.82
N TYR A 155 -16.66 12.09 13.02
CA TYR A 155 -15.52 12.41 13.90
C TYR A 155 -14.28 11.54 13.65
N THR A 156 -14.37 10.58 12.74
CA THR A 156 -13.22 9.81 12.26
C THR A 156 -12.75 10.35 10.91
N PRO A 157 -11.46 10.21 10.55
CA PRO A 157 -10.97 10.61 9.23
C PRO A 157 -11.73 9.92 8.08
N GLU A 158 -11.98 8.61 8.22
CA GLU A 158 -12.68 7.82 7.20
C GLU A 158 -14.15 8.22 7.08
N GLY A 159 -14.89 8.32 8.19
CA GLY A 159 -16.29 8.71 8.14
C GLY A 159 -16.50 10.15 7.67
N ASN A 160 -15.60 11.07 8.03
CA ASN A 160 -15.62 12.46 7.55
C ASN A 160 -15.43 12.56 6.04
N LEU A 161 -14.45 11.81 5.49
CA LEU A 161 -14.22 11.74 4.04
C LEU A 161 -15.37 11.07 3.29
N ARG A 162 -15.90 9.95 3.81
CA ARG A 162 -17.05 9.26 3.21
C ARG A 162 -18.28 10.15 3.17
N LEU A 163 -18.59 10.83 4.27
CA LEU A 163 -19.72 11.75 4.33
C LEU A 163 -19.53 12.95 3.38
N GLY A 164 -18.34 13.55 3.36
CA GLY A 164 -18.01 14.63 2.41
C GLY A 164 -18.15 14.19 0.95
N ALA A 165 -17.64 13.00 0.61
CA ALA A 165 -17.77 12.43 -0.73
C ALA A 165 -19.23 12.15 -1.11
N LYS A 166 -20.04 11.63 -0.19
CA LYS A 166 -21.47 11.40 -0.41
C LYS A 166 -22.23 12.69 -0.72
N LEU A 167 -21.98 13.76 0.02
CA LEU A 167 -22.60 15.07 -0.21
C LEU A 167 -22.18 15.65 -1.54
N LEU A 168 -20.86 15.69 -1.80
CA LEU A 168 -20.30 16.23 -3.02
C LEU A 168 -20.80 15.47 -4.26
N ALA A 169 -20.95 14.14 -4.19
CA ALA A 169 -21.57 13.35 -5.25
C ALA A 169 -23.01 13.79 -5.54
N GLY A 170 -23.81 14.00 -4.49
CA GLY A 170 -25.19 14.46 -4.59
C GLY A 170 -25.29 15.85 -5.23
N TRP A 171 -24.45 16.78 -4.80
CA TRP A 171 -24.41 18.14 -5.33
C TRP A 171 -23.88 18.21 -6.76
N ILE A 172 -22.82 17.45 -7.10
CA ILE A 172 -22.35 17.36 -8.49
C ILE A 172 -23.46 16.83 -9.39
N LYS A 173 -24.21 15.83 -8.92
CA LYS A 173 -25.34 15.28 -9.67
C LYS A 173 -26.47 16.30 -9.86
N SER A 174 -26.77 17.15 -8.88
CA SER A 174 -27.84 18.15 -9.00
C SER A 174 -27.43 19.38 -9.81
N GLU A 175 -26.18 19.84 -9.66
CA GLU A 175 -25.69 21.08 -10.26
C GLU A 175 -24.94 20.85 -11.59
N GLY A 176 -24.65 19.60 -11.96
CA GLY A 176 -24.02 19.22 -13.22
C GLY A 176 -22.50 19.35 -13.26
N SER A 177 -21.87 20.02 -12.30
CA SER A 177 -20.40 20.13 -12.17
C SER A 177 -19.98 20.30 -10.72
N TRP A 178 -18.69 20.06 -10.42
CA TRP A 178 -18.16 20.31 -9.08
C TRP A 178 -18.01 21.80 -8.79
N GLU A 179 -17.77 22.63 -9.81
CA GLU A 179 -17.76 24.09 -9.67
C GLU A 179 -19.14 24.61 -9.29
N ALA A 180 -20.19 24.16 -9.98
CA ALA A 180 -21.56 24.53 -9.67
C ALA A 180 -21.98 24.00 -8.28
N ALA A 181 -21.60 22.76 -7.94
CA ALA A 181 -21.80 22.21 -6.59
C ALA A 181 -21.11 23.04 -5.51
N LEU A 182 -19.89 23.51 -5.78
CA LEU A 182 -19.15 24.37 -4.86
C LEU A 182 -19.88 25.69 -4.62
N VAL A 183 -20.24 26.42 -5.68
CA VAL A 183 -20.83 27.76 -5.55
C VAL A 183 -22.30 27.77 -5.15
N ASN A 184 -23.06 26.69 -5.41
CA ASN A 184 -24.49 26.67 -5.10
C ASN A 184 -24.81 25.92 -3.80
N LYS A 185 -23.91 25.04 -3.31
CA LYS A 185 -24.20 24.14 -2.19
C LYS A 185 -23.11 24.14 -1.11
N TYR A 186 -21.85 24.07 -1.51
CA TYR A 186 -20.75 23.89 -0.55
C TYR A 186 -20.33 25.21 0.10
N PHE A 187 -20.10 26.24 -0.71
CA PHE A 187 -19.71 27.59 -0.32
C PHE A 187 -20.62 28.61 -1.04
N PRO A 188 -21.89 28.73 -0.62
CA PRO A 188 -22.93 29.46 -1.34
C PRO A 188 -22.93 30.97 -1.06
N GLY A 189 -21.75 31.58 -1.06
CA GLY A 189 -21.57 33.03 -0.98
C GLY A 189 -20.10 33.38 -0.75
N ASP A 190 -19.73 34.62 -1.08
CA ASP A 190 -18.41 35.15 -0.73
C ASP A 190 -18.34 35.39 0.79
N ASP A 191 -17.19 35.08 1.39
CA ASP A 191 -16.94 35.32 2.81
C ASP A 191 -16.45 36.76 2.99
N SER A 192 -17.36 37.64 3.39
CA SER A 192 -17.08 39.06 3.65
C SER A 192 -16.10 39.28 4.81
N GLY A 193 -15.96 38.32 5.73
CA GLY A 193 -15.05 38.41 6.87
C GLY A 193 -13.61 38.11 6.50
N SER A 194 -13.37 37.10 5.65
CA SER A 194 -12.03 36.75 5.15
C SER A 194 -11.68 37.40 3.81
N GLY A 195 -12.65 38.00 3.12
CA GLY A 195 -12.53 38.55 1.77
C GLY A 195 -12.44 37.48 0.67
N ILE A 196 -12.66 36.21 1.01
CA ILE A 196 -12.53 35.10 0.08
C ILE A 196 -13.79 34.96 -0.77
N THR A 197 -13.58 34.97 -2.09
CA THR A 197 -14.65 34.79 -3.07
C THR A 197 -14.81 33.34 -3.54
N GLN A 198 -15.99 33.02 -4.04
CA GLN A 198 -16.28 31.73 -4.69
C GLN A 198 -15.32 31.43 -5.86
N GLN A 199 -14.95 32.47 -6.62
CA GLN A 199 -14.03 32.32 -7.74
C GLN A 199 -12.61 32.00 -7.28
N GLU A 200 -12.18 32.53 -6.14
CA GLU A 200 -10.87 32.20 -5.58
C GLU A 200 -10.81 30.76 -5.06
N TYR A 201 -11.92 30.25 -4.52
CA TYR A 201 -12.08 28.84 -4.18
C TYR A 201 -11.96 27.93 -5.40
N ILE A 202 -12.68 28.24 -6.48
CA ILE A 202 -12.58 27.51 -7.76
C ILE A 202 -11.14 27.55 -8.28
N ARG A 203 -10.51 28.73 -8.29
CA ARG A 203 -9.12 28.92 -8.73
C ARG A 203 -8.16 28.06 -7.92
N ALA A 204 -8.29 28.05 -6.60
CA ALA A 204 -7.42 27.26 -5.72
C ALA A 204 -7.61 25.76 -5.94
N ILE A 205 -8.85 25.26 -6.03
CA ILE A 205 -9.13 23.84 -6.29
C ILE A 205 -8.59 23.42 -7.66
N ARG A 206 -8.81 24.22 -8.72
CA ARG A 206 -8.22 23.99 -10.04
C ARG A 206 -6.69 23.99 -9.99
N GLY A 207 -6.10 24.92 -9.25
CA GLY A 207 -4.65 25.00 -9.04
C GLY A 207 -4.09 23.74 -8.38
N LEU A 208 -4.72 23.26 -7.30
CA LEU A 208 -4.33 22.04 -6.60
C LEU A 208 -4.42 20.82 -7.51
N ILE A 209 -5.55 20.66 -8.22
CA ILE A 209 -5.75 19.59 -9.20
C ILE A 209 -4.69 19.68 -10.29
N ALA A 210 -4.43 20.87 -10.82
CA ALA A 210 -3.45 21.09 -11.88
C ALA A 210 -2.02 20.85 -11.40
N GLU A 211 -1.66 21.19 -10.16
CA GLU A 211 -0.35 20.94 -9.58
C GLU A 211 -0.09 19.44 -9.41
N VAL A 212 -1.09 18.71 -8.90
CA VAL A 212 -1.03 17.23 -8.81
C VAL A 212 -0.98 16.62 -10.20
N LYS A 213 -1.88 16.98 -11.11
CA LYS A 213 -1.86 16.49 -12.49
C LYS A 213 -0.58 16.88 -13.22
N LYS A 214 0.02 18.04 -12.91
CA LYS A 214 1.33 18.43 -13.45
C LYS A 214 2.40 17.50 -12.94
N SER A 215 2.38 17.02 -11.70
CA SER A 215 3.28 15.93 -11.29
C SER A 215 3.05 14.61 -12.03
N TRP A 216 1.83 14.40 -12.55
CA TRP A 216 1.52 13.29 -13.46
C TRP A 216 1.92 13.58 -14.92
N SER A 217 2.07 14.86 -15.27
CA SER A 217 2.37 15.38 -16.62
C SER A 217 3.83 15.83 -16.77
N VAL A 218 4.59 15.94 -15.68
CA VAL A 218 6.05 15.87 -15.69
C VAL A 218 6.32 14.48 -16.22
N PRO A 219 6.95 14.34 -17.40
CA PRO A 219 7.33 13.04 -17.86
C PRO A 219 8.15 12.41 -16.73
N LEU A 220 7.80 11.19 -16.31
CA LEU A 220 8.86 10.25 -15.94
C LEU A 220 9.90 10.39 -17.06
N PRO A 221 11.22 10.47 -16.75
CA PRO A 221 12.24 10.59 -17.79
C PRO A 221 11.85 9.65 -18.93
N THR A 222 11.73 10.19 -20.15
CA THR A 222 11.16 9.47 -21.29
C THR A 222 11.73 8.05 -21.30
N PRO A 223 10.90 6.99 -21.28
CA PRO A 223 11.38 5.70 -21.73
C PRO A 223 11.98 5.97 -23.12
N PRO A 224 13.12 5.37 -23.49
CA PRO A 224 13.61 5.48 -24.84
C PRO A 224 12.45 5.15 -25.83
N PRO A 225 12.43 5.73 -27.05
CA PRO A 225 11.42 5.39 -28.07
C PRO A 225 11.29 3.87 -28.13
N PRO A 226 10.13 3.26 -28.45
CA PRO A 226 9.92 1.82 -28.32
C PRO A 226 11.07 1.09 -29.02
N VAL A 227 12.09 0.80 -28.23
CA VAL A 227 13.13 -0.11 -28.56
C VAL A 227 12.35 -1.38 -28.38
N THR A 228 12.25 -2.14 -29.45
CA THR A 228 12.13 -3.60 -29.42
C THR A 228 12.40 -4.08 -27.99
N PRO A 229 11.42 -4.71 -27.30
CA PRO A 229 11.49 -4.99 -25.86
C PRO A 229 12.93 -5.38 -25.53
N PRO A 230 13.62 -4.67 -24.60
CA PRO A 230 15.04 -4.89 -24.43
C PRO A 230 15.20 -6.40 -24.29
N SER A 231 15.97 -6.98 -25.19
CA SER A 231 16.28 -8.40 -25.10
C SER A 231 16.68 -8.67 -23.66
N ARG A 232 16.38 -9.88 -23.17
CA ARG A 232 16.86 -10.39 -21.89
C ARG A 232 18.41 -10.40 -21.92
N SER A 233 19.00 -9.21 -21.89
CA SER A 233 20.37 -8.84 -22.14
C SER A 233 21.01 -8.61 -20.78
N GLY A 234 22.19 -9.18 -20.64
CA GLY A 234 22.84 -9.36 -19.36
C GLY A 234 23.50 -10.73 -19.28
N SER A 235 24.10 -11.00 -18.15
CA SER A 235 24.79 -12.27 -17.89
C SER A 235 23.87 -13.21 -17.11
N PRO A 236 23.98 -14.53 -17.33
CA PRO A 236 23.35 -15.51 -16.46
C PRO A 236 24.03 -15.55 -15.09
N TYR A 237 23.22 -15.54 -14.05
CA TYR A 237 23.65 -15.70 -12.66
C TYR A 237 22.86 -16.81 -11.98
N THR A 238 23.57 -17.66 -11.25
CA THR A 238 22.95 -18.61 -10.32
C THR A 238 22.52 -17.86 -9.07
N VAL A 239 21.30 -18.15 -8.59
CA VAL A 239 20.79 -17.72 -7.29
C VAL A 239 20.68 -18.97 -6.44
N ASP A 240 21.25 -18.95 -5.24
CA ASP A 240 21.15 -20.10 -4.34
C ASP A 240 19.69 -20.32 -3.93
N GLY A 241 19.19 -21.55 -4.11
CA GLY A 241 17.79 -21.91 -3.93
C GLY A 241 16.94 -21.85 -5.21
N LEU A 242 17.48 -21.39 -6.36
CA LEU A 242 16.85 -21.53 -7.67
C LEU A 242 17.44 -22.71 -8.47
N SER A 243 16.58 -23.38 -9.24
CA SER A 243 17.00 -24.44 -10.17
C SER A 243 17.44 -23.92 -11.54
N THR A 244 17.09 -22.67 -11.87
CA THR A 244 17.41 -22.05 -13.16
C THR A 244 18.14 -20.72 -12.93
N PRO A 245 19.15 -20.40 -13.78
CA PRO A 245 19.79 -19.09 -13.73
C PRO A 245 18.82 -17.97 -14.09
N ILE A 246 19.04 -16.80 -13.49
CA ILE A 246 18.40 -15.55 -13.88
C ILE A 246 19.34 -14.72 -14.75
N ILE A 247 18.80 -13.83 -15.58
CA ILE A 247 19.63 -12.92 -16.39
C ILE A 247 19.58 -11.53 -15.79
N LEU A 248 20.74 -10.92 -15.52
CA LEU A 248 20.84 -9.57 -14.96
C LEU A 248 21.80 -8.69 -15.77
N PRO A 249 21.50 -7.41 -15.99
CA PRO A 249 22.40 -6.47 -16.66
C PRO A 249 23.47 -5.88 -15.71
N PHE A 250 23.59 -6.41 -14.50
CA PHE A 250 24.56 -6.01 -13.48
C PHE A 250 25.02 -7.27 -12.71
N PRO A 251 26.21 -7.26 -12.10
CA PRO A 251 26.72 -8.36 -11.29
C PRO A 251 25.80 -8.75 -10.13
N LEU A 252 25.56 -10.06 -9.99
CA LEU A 252 25.06 -10.67 -8.76
C LEU A 252 26.17 -11.50 -8.11
N HIS A 253 26.42 -11.24 -6.83
CA HIS A 253 27.37 -11.96 -6.01
C HIS A 253 26.64 -12.84 -4.99
N VAL A 254 26.79 -14.15 -5.10
CA VAL A 254 26.30 -15.07 -4.07
C VAL A 254 27.35 -15.16 -2.95
N ARG A 255 27.06 -14.54 -1.79
CA ARG A 255 27.90 -14.53 -0.60
C ARG A 255 27.07 -14.86 0.63
N LEU A 256 26.76 -16.15 0.75
CA LEU A 256 25.87 -16.64 1.78
C LEU A 256 26.45 -16.48 3.19
N ILE A 257 25.60 -16.12 4.14
CA ILE A 257 25.93 -16.17 5.56
C ILE A 257 26.07 -17.63 5.98
N PRO A 258 27.06 -17.99 6.81
CA PRO A 258 27.21 -19.36 7.29
C PRO A 258 25.95 -19.82 8.06
N PRO A 259 25.49 -21.06 7.89
CA PRO A 259 24.33 -21.58 8.63
C PRO A 259 24.54 -21.64 10.15
N SER A 260 25.80 -21.57 10.61
CA SER A 260 26.13 -21.44 12.03
C SER A 260 25.77 -20.07 12.62
N GLN A 261 25.55 -19.05 11.80
CA GLN A 261 25.19 -17.69 12.23
C GLN A 261 23.67 -17.50 12.24
N THR A 262 23.01 -18.18 13.17
CA THR A 262 21.56 -18.36 13.21
C THR A 262 20.74 -17.08 13.43
N ASN A 263 21.35 -16.04 14.01
CA ASN A 263 20.72 -14.72 14.16
C ASN A 263 20.50 -14.01 12.82
N GLN A 264 21.33 -14.27 11.81
CA GLN A 264 21.22 -13.69 10.47
C GLN A 264 20.61 -14.68 9.48
N ARG A 265 20.99 -15.95 9.58
CA ARG A 265 20.51 -17.03 8.71
C ARG A 265 20.03 -18.21 9.57
N PRO A 266 18.73 -18.29 9.88
CA PRO A 266 18.21 -19.34 10.76
C PRO A 266 18.24 -20.75 10.15
N GLY A 267 18.45 -20.88 8.83
CA GLY A 267 18.57 -22.18 8.15
C GLY A 267 17.26 -22.96 7.98
N GLN A 268 16.13 -22.39 8.41
CA GLN A 268 14.83 -23.02 8.26
C GLN A 268 14.34 -22.91 6.80
N ARG A 269 13.92 -24.05 6.22
CA ARG A 269 13.42 -24.13 4.85
C ARG A 269 12.12 -23.36 4.65
N MET A 270 11.95 -22.82 3.44
CA MET A 270 10.82 -22.00 3.02
C MET A 270 10.38 -22.36 1.61
N THR A 271 9.08 -22.27 1.35
CA THR A 271 8.52 -22.10 0.00
C THR A 271 7.97 -20.68 -0.11
N PRO A 272 8.66 -19.77 -0.81
CA PRO A 272 8.25 -18.37 -0.85
C PRO A 272 6.97 -18.18 -1.66
N ASP A 273 6.08 -17.32 -1.16
CA ASP A 273 4.85 -16.91 -1.86
C ASP A 273 4.79 -15.39 -2.13
N ARG A 274 5.78 -14.63 -1.64
CA ARG A 274 5.85 -13.18 -1.79
C ARG A 274 7.27 -12.63 -1.84
N TRP A 275 7.42 -11.51 -2.55
CA TRP A 275 8.57 -10.62 -2.45
C TRP A 275 8.23 -9.48 -1.50
N VAL A 276 9.12 -9.20 -0.56
CA VAL A 276 9.02 -8.11 0.41
C VAL A 276 10.13 -7.11 0.14
N GLN A 277 9.75 -5.96 -0.40
CA GLN A 277 10.69 -4.88 -0.69
C GLN A 277 10.95 -4.05 0.55
N HIS A 278 12.23 -3.81 0.81
CA HIS A 278 12.75 -2.93 1.84
C HIS A 278 13.60 -1.83 1.23
N GLN A 279 13.95 -0.89 2.09
CA GLN A 279 15.01 0.08 1.85
C GLN A 279 15.84 0.15 3.12
N THR A 280 17.16 0.19 2.92
CA THR A 280 18.16 0.06 4.00
C THR A 280 18.02 1.10 5.11
N GLY A 281 17.43 2.26 4.81
CA GLY A 281 17.36 3.39 5.74
C GLY A 281 18.74 4.02 6.02
N ASN A 282 19.77 3.63 5.28
CA ASN A 282 21.15 4.06 5.48
C ASN A 282 21.61 4.91 4.30
N ALA A 283 21.56 6.24 4.48
CA ALA A 283 21.99 7.20 3.48
C ALA A 283 23.48 7.55 3.54
N ASN A 284 24.24 6.93 4.45
CA ASN A 284 25.66 7.22 4.59
C ASN A 284 26.41 6.89 3.30
N ARG A 285 27.41 7.71 2.98
CA ARG A 285 28.32 7.46 1.87
C ARG A 285 28.98 6.09 2.04
N GLY A 286 29.01 5.28 0.98
CA GLY A 286 29.57 3.93 1.00
C GLY A 286 28.66 2.85 1.60
N ALA A 287 27.42 3.18 2.01
CA ALA A 287 26.43 2.20 2.47
C ALA A 287 25.79 1.40 1.30
N ASN A 288 26.62 0.88 0.42
CA ASN A 288 26.25 0.15 -0.81
C ASN A 288 25.89 -1.32 -0.51
N ALA A 289 25.66 -2.14 -1.55
CA ALA A 289 25.23 -3.52 -1.39
C ALA A 289 26.30 -4.39 -0.73
N LEU A 290 27.58 -4.19 -1.09
CA LEU A 290 28.71 -4.87 -0.46
C LEU A 290 28.81 -4.55 1.04
N MET A 291 28.65 -3.28 1.44
CA MET A 291 28.66 -2.90 2.86
C MET A 291 27.58 -3.64 3.64
N HIS A 292 26.35 -3.70 3.12
CA HIS A 292 25.25 -4.42 3.77
C HIS A 292 25.50 -5.93 3.83
N GLN A 293 26.14 -6.51 2.80
CA GLN A 293 26.59 -7.90 2.84
C GLN A 293 27.63 -8.14 3.94
N LEU A 294 28.62 -7.25 4.08
CA LEU A 294 29.66 -7.33 5.12
C LEU A 294 29.08 -7.11 6.51
N TYR A 295 28.13 -6.19 6.67
CA TYR A 295 27.40 -5.98 7.92
C TYR A 295 26.70 -7.27 8.38
N MET A 296 25.98 -7.94 7.47
CA MET A 296 25.38 -9.24 7.74
C MET A 296 26.44 -10.31 8.06
N ALA A 297 27.54 -10.36 7.31
CA ALA A 297 28.64 -11.33 7.55
C ALA A 297 29.34 -11.12 8.90
N ASN A 298 29.38 -9.89 9.40
CA ASN A 298 29.96 -9.52 10.69
C ASN A 298 28.96 -9.62 11.86
N GLY A 299 27.86 -10.35 11.70
CA GLY A 299 26.92 -10.63 12.78
C GLY A 299 25.86 -9.55 13.01
N ALA A 300 25.77 -8.51 12.17
CA ALA A 300 24.81 -7.42 12.29
C ALA A 300 24.68 -6.88 13.74
N GLU A 301 25.83 -6.66 14.40
CA GLU A 301 25.90 -6.19 15.79
C GLU A 301 25.16 -7.11 16.81
N GLY A 302 25.05 -8.40 16.50
CA GLY A 302 24.37 -9.39 17.33
C GLY A 302 22.84 -9.40 17.21
N GLN A 303 22.25 -8.52 16.39
CA GLN A 303 20.80 -8.45 16.21
C GLN A 303 20.25 -9.72 15.57
N GLN A 304 18.98 -10.06 15.82
CA GLN A 304 18.27 -11.07 15.02
C GLN A 304 17.65 -10.39 13.81
N LEU A 305 18.38 -10.42 12.70
CA LEU A 305 18.04 -9.68 11.49
C LEU A 305 18.70 -10.34 10.28
N GLY A 306 17.94 -10.54 9.21
CA GLY A 306 18.46 -11.07 7.96
C GLY A 306 17.58 -10.79 6.76
N TYR A 307 18.21 -10.70 5.59
CA TYR A 307 17.58 -10.41 4.31
C TYR A 307 18.28 -11.19 3.20
N HIS A 308 17.54 -11.49 2.13
CA HIS A 308 18.03 -12.38 1.07
C HIS A 308 18.96 -11.63 0.13
N PHE A 309 18.59 -10.41 -0.23
CA PHE A 309 19.32 -9.59 -1.19
C PHE A 309 19.59 -8.18 -0.67
N ALA A 310 20.75 -7.64 -1.02
CA ALA A 310 21.07 -6.21 -0.97
C ALA A 310 21.42 -5.74 -2.38
N ILE A 311 20.89 -4.59 -2.81
CA ILE A 311 21.01 -4.10 -4.19
C ILE A 311 21.32 -2.61 -4.21
N ASP A 312 22.35 -2.23 -4.96
CA ASP A 312 22.68 -0.83 -5.24
C ASP A 312 22.63 -0.54 -6.75
N ASP A 313 23.23 0.57 -7.17
CA ASP A 313 23.21 1.05 -8.54
C ASP A 313 24.12 0.28 -9.51
N HIS A 314 25.02 -0.57 -9.03
CA HIS A 314 25.98 -1.26 -9.89
C HIS A 314 26.09 -2.77 -9.63
N GLU A 315 25.65 -3.28 -8.47
CA GLU A 315 25.71 -4.71 -8.15
C GLU A 315 24.60 -5.15 -7.17
N ALA A 316 24.47 -6.46 -7.00
CA ALA A 316 23.62 -7.08 -5.98
C ALA A 316 24.37 -8.19 -5.24
N TYR A 317 24.03 -8.41 -3.98
CA TYR A 317 24.51 -9.52 -3.16
C TYR A 317 23.35 -10.39 -2.72
N GLN A 318 23.53 -11.70 -2.77
CA GLN A 318 22.67 -12.69 -2.12
C GLN A 318 23.36 -13.23 -0.87
N MET A 319 22.66 -13.18 0.27
CA MET A 319 23.18 -13.58 1.57
C MET A 319 22.45 -14.78 2.18
N ILE A 320 21.22 -15.05 1.76
CA ILE A 320 20.41 -16.17 2.23
C ILE A 320 19.81 -16.87 1.00
N PRO A 321 19.82 -18.22 0.94
CA PRO A 321 19.15 -18.97 -0.10
C PRO A 321 17.67 -18.61 -0.20
N VAL A 322 17.11 -18.53 -1.41
CA VAL A 322 15.68 -18.17 -1.59
C VAL A 322 14.71 -19.27 -1.14
N ASN A 323 15.22 -20.43 -0.73
CA ASN A 323 14.47 -21.53 -0.13
C ASN A 323 14.66 -21.64 1.39
N GLU A 324 15.16 -20.59 2.05
CA GLU A 324 15.30 -20.45 3.50
C GLU A 324 14.63 -19.16 3.99
N ILE A 325 14.09 -19.16 5.21
CA ILE A 325 13.47 -17.94 5.80
C ILE A 325 14.53 -16.88 6.14
N ALA A 326 14.09 -15.65 6.37
CA ALA A 326 14.93 -14.57 6.88
C ALA A 326 14.18 -13.69 7.92
N TRP A 327 14.92 -13.06 8.82
CA TRP A 327 14.37 -12.18 9.87
C TRP A 327 14.31 -10.71 9.41
N HIS A 328 13.23 -10.31 8.75
CA HIS A 328 13.08 -8.94 8.21
C HIS A 328 11.68 -8.33 8.36
N GLY A 329 10.64 -9.16 8.42
CA GLY A 329 9.23 -8.75 8.35
C GLY A 329 8.75 -8.03 9.61
N GLY A 330 9.40 -8.22 10.75
CA GLY A 330 8.96 -7.70 12.05
C GLY A 330 7.63 -8.29 12.53
N ASP A 331 7.17 -9.36 11.88
CA ASP A 331 5.87 -10.00 12.09
C ASP A 331 5.97 -11.31 12.89
N GLY A 332 7.09 -11.52 13.60
CA GLY A 332 7.35 -12.74 14.37
C GLY A 332 7.29 -13.99 13.48
N SER A 333 6.37 -14.92 13.79
CA SER A 333 6.09 -16.10 12.96
C SER A 333 5.18 -15.84 11.76
N GLY A 334 4.98 -14.57 11.42
CA GLY A 334 4.15 -14.12 10.32
C GLY A 334 4.75 -14.45 8.95
N PRO A 335 3.94 -14.26 7.91
CA PRO A 335 4.25 -14.74 6.58
C PRO A 335 5.32 -13.91 5.85
N CYS A 336 5.66 -12.69 6.29
CA CYS A 336 6.79 -11.98 5.71
C CYS A 336 8.11 -12.65 6.08
N ASN A 337 8.32 -13.00 7.34
CA ASN A 337 9.51 -13.77 7.74
C ASN A 337 9.48 -15.20 7.15
N TYR A 338 8.35 -15.91 7.25
CA TYR A 338 8.29 -17.35 6.96
C TYR A 338 8.00 -17.72 5.50
N LYS A 339 7.59 -16.76 4.66
CA LYS A 339 7.25 -16.99 3.25
C LYS A 339 7.73 -15.86 2.31
N GLY A 340 8.42 -14.85 2.84
CA GLY A 340 8.83 -13.67 2.08
C GLY A 340 10.30 -13.69 1.68
N LEU A 341 10.56 -13.39 0.40
CA LEU A 341 11.90 -13.02 -0.05
C LEU A 341 12.15 -11.54 0.24
N SER A 342 13.20 -11.24 0.98
CA SER A 342 13.55 -9.89 1.41
C SER A 342 14.57 -9.25 0.49
N SER A 343 14.28 -8.04 0.03
CA SER A 343 15.18 -7.22 -0.78
C SER A 343 15.45 -5.87 -0.13
N GLU A 344 16.70 -5.64 0.27
CA GLU A 344 17.18 -4.35 0.75
C GLU A 344 17.69 -3.50 -0.42
N LEU A 345 16.96 -2.44 -0.73
CA LEU A 345 17.41 -1.42 -1.69
C LEU A 345 18.29 -0.40 -0.98
N CYS A 346 19.55 -0.28 -1.42
CA CYS A 346 20.52 0.67 -0.89
C CYS A 346 20.11 2.13 -1.15
N MET A 347 20.51 3.00 -0.23
CA MET A 347 20.15 4.43 -0.20
C MET A 347 21.36 5.36 -0.03
N ASN A 348 22.57 4.83 -0.14
CA ASN A 348 23.81 5.56 0.09
C ASN A 348 23.92 6.80 -0.80
N ALA A 349 24.34 7.93 -0.21
CA ALA A 349 24.34 9.24 -0.88
C ALA A 349 25.24 9.33 -2.12
N ASP A 350 26.25 8.45 -2.23
CA ASP A 350 27.15 8.34 -3.39
C ASP A 350 26.66 7.36 -4.48
N GLY A 351 25.53 6.70 -4.28
CA GLY A 351 24.91 5.81 -5.27
C GLY A 351 23.86 6.51 -6.14
N ASN A 352 23.67 6.03 -7.37
CA ASN A 352 22.57 6.45 -8.22
C ASN A 352 21.26 5.78 -7.80
N GLN A 353 20.46 6.49 -7.00
CA GLN A 353 19.21 5.95 -6.45
C GLN A 353 18.22 5.44 -7.50
N GLN A 354 18.13 6.11 -8.66
CA GLN A 354 17.21 5.68 -9.72
C GLN A 354 17.68 4.37 -10.35
N LYS A 355 18.99 4.25 -10.60
CA LYS A 355 19.59 3.02 -11.12
C LYS A 355 19.48 1.87 -10.12
N ALA A 356 19.66 2.12 -8.82
CA ALA A 356 19.45 1.13 -7.77
C ALA A 356 18.01 0.61 -7.73
N ARG A 357 17.00 1.49 -7.89
CA ARG A 357 15.58 1.09 -8.00
C ARG A 357 15.33 0.22 -9.22
N ASP A 358 15.93 0.55 -10.35
CA ASP A 358 15.82 -0.22 -11.58
C ASP A 358 16.44 -1.61 -11.43
N ASN A 359 17.66 -1.68 -10.86
CA ASN A 359 18.34 -2.95 -10.59
C ASN A 359 17.52 -3.83 -9.63
N ALA A 360 17.00 -3.26 -8.54
CA ALA A 360 16.16 -3.98 -7.59
C ALA A 360 14.87 -4.51 -8.24
N ALA A 361 14.26 -3.72 -9.13
CA ALA A 361 13.05 -4.15 -9.85
C ALA A 361 13.33 -5.28 -10.86
N ILE A 362 14.47 -5.23 -11.57
CA ILE A 362 14.90 -6.29 -12.49
C ILE A 362 15.18 -7.59 -11.72
N LEU A 363 15.90 -7.51 -10.58
CA LEU A 363 16.17 -8.67 -9.74
C LEU A 363 14.87 -9.29 -9.21
N ALA A 364 13.96 -8.47 -8.68
CA ALA A 364 12.65 -8.93 -8.24
C ALA A 364 11.89 -9.62 -9.38
N ALA A 365 11.86 -9.04 -10.57
CA ALA A 365 11.16 -9.59 -11.71
C ALA A 365 11.68 -10.99 -12.11
N GLU A 366 12.99 -11.15 -12.27
CA GLU A 366 13.60 -12.43 -12.65
C GLU A 366 13.39 -13.52 -11.58
N VAL A 367 13.65 -13.20 -10.30
CA VAL A 367 13.50 -14.18 -9.20
C VAL A 367 12.04 -14.58 -9.04
N MET A 368 11.12 -13.61 -9.06
CA MET A 368 9.70 -13.91 -8.90
C MET A 368 9.13 -14.69 -10.11
N ASN A 369 9.64 -14.48 -11.33
CA ASN A 369 9.29 -15.31 -12.49
C ASN A 369 9.80 -16.75 -12.31
N ALA A 370 11.08 -16.92 -11.95
CA ALA A 370 11.70 -18.23 -11.75
C ALA A 370 11.01 -19.07 -10.65
N MET A 371 10.43 -18.42 -9.63
CA MET A 371 9.73 -19.08 -8.53
C MET A 371 8.20 -19.04 -8.63
N ASN A 372 7.64 -18.48 -9.70
CA ASN A 372 6.19 -18.28 -9.87
C ASN A 372 5.53 -17.53 -8.70
N ILE A 373 6.25 -16.57 -8.09
CA ILE A 373 5.72 -15.70 -7.03
C ILE A 373 4.95 -14.57 -7.71
N SER A 374 3.71 -14.29 -7.29
CA SER A 374 2.91 -13.17 -7.84
C SER A 374 2.79 -11.98 -6.88
N SER A 375 2.99 -12.21 -5.58
CA SER A 375 2.78 -11.20 -4.54
C SER A 375 4.02 -10.34 -4.35
N LEU A 376 3.92 -9.04 -4.65
CA LEU A 376 4.92 -8.02 -4.31
C LEU A 376 4.36 -7.13 -3.20
N LYS A 377 5.07 -7.04 -2.07
CA LYS A 377 4.64 -6.30 -0.88
C LYS A 377 5.73 -5.32 -0.41
N PRO A 378 5.36 -4.13 0.09
CA PRO A 378 6.30 -3.33 0.87
C PRO A 378 6.42 -3.94 2.27
N HIS A 379 7.54 -3.74 2.97
CA HIS A 379 7.68 -4.16 4.37
C HIS A 379 6.56 -3.60 5.28
N GLN A 380 6.05 -2.41 4.99
CA GLN A 380 4.90 -1.82 5.67
C GLN A 380 3.68 -2.74 5.72
N ALA A 381 3.45 -3.55 4.69
CA ALA A 381 2.33 -4.49 4.65
C ALA A 381 2.52 -5.73 5.55
N CYS A 382 3.67 -5.88 6.21
CA CYS A 382 3.96 -6.95 7.16
C CYS A 382 3.46 -6.57 8.57
N ALA A 383 4.24 -5.75 9.28
CA ALA A 383 3.96 -5.33 10.66
C ALA A 383 3.83 -3.81 10.82
N GLY A 384 3.60 -3.06 9.72
CA GLY A 384 3.30 -1.63 9.76
C GLY A 384 4.51 -0.68 9.79
N LYS A 385 5.76 -1.18 9.81
CA LYS A 385 6.97 -0.33 9.71
C LYS A 385 6.90 0.49 8.42
N TRP A 386 7.18 1.80 8.48
CA TRP A 386 7.16 2.67 7.30
C TRP A 386 8.38 2.44 6.38
N CYS A 387 8.41 1.27 5.73
CA CYS A 387 9.47 0.77 4.87
C CYS A 387 8.84 0.08 3.64
N PRO A 388 9.34 0.27 2.41
CA PRO A 388 10.53 1.04 1.99
C PRO A 388 10.31 2.56 2.09
N THR A 389 11.09 3.24 2.92
CA THR A 389 10.77 4.60 3.41
C THR A 389 10.72 5.64 2.29
N GLN A 390 11.74 5.73 1.43
CA GLN A 390 11.74 6.68 0.30
C GLN A 390 10.68 6.32 -0.74
N LEU A 391 10.52 5.04 -1.11
CA LEU A 391 9.49 4.63 -2.07
C LEU A 391 8.08 4.96 -1.58
N LEU A 392 7.79 4.78 -0.28
CA LEU A 392 6.52 5.15 0.32
C LEU A 392 6.37 6.67 0.47
N THR A 393 7.41 7.36 0.92
CA THR A 393 7.40 8.82 1.16
C THR A 393 7.29 9.60 -0.15
N GLU A 394 7.93 9.11 -1.22
CA GLU A 394 7.85 9.69 -2.57
C GLU A 394 6.61 9.25 -3.34
N GLY A 395 5.74 8.39 -2.77
CA GLY A 395 4.58 7.84 -3.48
C GLY A 395 4.95 6.95 -4.68
N LYS A 396 6.18 6.45 -4.73
CA LYS A 396 6.73 5.63 -5.83
C LYS A 396 6.56 4.13 -5.61
N TRP A 397 5.90 3.69 -4.54
CA TRP A 397 5.59 2.27 -4.35
C TRP A 397 4.76 1.69 -5.52
N PRO A 398 3.65 2.32 -5.98
CA PRO A 398 2.93 1.84 -7.17
C PRO A 398 3.78 1.85 -8.43
N TRP A 399 4.61 2.88 -8.64
CA TRP A 399 5.55 2.95 -9.74
C TRP A 399 6.54 1.78 -9.72
N PHE A 400 7.07 1.44 -8.55
CA PHE A 400 7.99 0.31 -8.38
C PHE A 400 7.27 -1.02 -8.68
N VAL A 401 6.02 -1.18 -8.25
CA VAL A 401 5.20 -2.36 -8.55
C VAL A 401 4.95 -2.49 -10.06
N ASP A 402 4.61 -1.40 -10.74
CA ASP A 402 4.45 -1.40 -12.20
C ASP A 402 5.77 -1.68 -12.92
N LEU A 403 6.86 -1.09 -12.44
CA LEU A 403 8.21 -1.33 -12.95
C LEU A 403 8.60 -2.80 -12.89
N VAL A 404 8.40 -3.45 -11.74
CA VAL A 404 8.61 -4.90 -11.59
C VAL A 404 7.70 -5.65 -12.55
N SER A 405 6.40 -5.32 -12.59
CA SER A 405 5.43 -5.99 -13.46
C SER A 405 5.78 -5.89 -14.94
N ARG A 406 6.31 -4.74 -15.37
CA ARG A 406 6.80 -4.50 -16.72
C ARG A 406 8.02 -5.37 -17.01
N TYR A 407 9.04 -5.35 -16.15
CA TYR A 407 10.21 -6.21 -16.33
C TYR A 407 9.85 -7.69 -16.32
N ARG A 408 8.86 -8.10 -15.54
CA ARG A 408 8.38 -9.49 -15.57
C ARG A 408 7.84 -9.90 -16.92
N ARG A 409 7.05 -9.05 -17.58
CA ARG A 409 6.51 -9.32 -18.93
C ARG A 409 7.62 -9.30 -19.99
N GLU A 410 8.56 -8.38 -19.87
CA GLU A 410 9.66 -8.22 -20.83
C GLU A 410 10.74 -9.32 -20.71
N ARG A 411 10.75 -10.07 -19.61
CA ARG A 411 11.83 -11.03 -19.26
C ARG A 411 11.29 -12.44 -18.93
N MET A 412 10.09 -12.78 -19.40
CA MET A 412 9.54 -14.15 -19.34
C MET A 412 10.23 -15.09 -20.31
#